data_AF-X1LEY4-F1
#
_entry.id   AF-X1LEY4-F1
#
_cell.length_a   1.000
_cell.length_b   1.000
_cell.length_c   1.000
_cell.angle_alpha   90.00
_cell.angle_beta   90.00
_cell.angle_gamma   90.00
#
_symmetry.space_group_name_H-M   'P 1'
#
loop_
_entity.id
_entity.type
_entity.pdbx_description
1 polymer ?
#
loop_
_entity_poly.entity_id
_entity_poly.type
_entity_poly.pdbx_seq_one_letter_code
_entity_poly.pdbx_strand_id
1 'polypeptide(L)'
;QKGRGGFGTEGTPSAVVRTEWKGSDIWLRRTFELKNKALSQPQLLIHHDEDAEVYINGRLIAKLEGYTSSYVQVRLDEKAQRALKVGSNCLAVHCRQTAGGQYIDVGLVDVKEQSDK
;
A
#
# COMPACT_ATOMS: atom_id res chain seq x y z
N GLN A 1 -14.06 -0.52 -11.06
CA GLN A 1 -14.79 -0.35 -9.78
C GLN A 1 -14.12 0.76 -8.95
N LYS A 2 -14.83 1.34 -7.97
CA LYS A 2 -14.26 2.20 -6.92
C LYS A 2 -14.75 1.68 -5.55
N GLY A 3 -13.96 1.86 -4.50
CA GLY A 3 -14.30 1.40 -3.16
C GLY A 3 -13.35 1.96 -2.11
N ARG A 4 -13.68 1.76 -0.82
CA ARG A 4 -12.80 2.11 0.30
C ARG A 4 -11.66 1.09 0.38
N GLY A 5 -10.47 1.54 0.80
CA GLY A 5 -9.31 0.65 1.02
C GLY A 5 -9.63 -0.49 2.00
N GLY A 6 -8.96 -1.62 1.81
CA GLY A 6 -9.34 -2.93 2.36
C GLY A 6 -10.12 -3.75 1.34
N PHE A 7 -9.45 -4.17 0.26
CA PHE A 7 -10.04 -5.03 -0.77
C PHE A 7 -9.77 -6.49 -0.45
N GLY A 8 -10.80 -7.34 -0.45
CA GLY A 8 -10.62 -8.76 -0.12
C GLY A 8 -11.92 -9.52 0.03
N THR A 9 -11.85 -10.68 0.68
CA THR A 9 -12.99 -11.55 0.98
C THR A 9 -13.25 -11.67 2.47
N GLU A 10 -14.54 -11.70 2.84
CA GLU A 10 -14.96 -11.99 4.21
C GLU A 10 -14.42 -13.36 4.66
N GLY A 11 -14.01 -13.45 5.93
CA GLY A 11 -13.39 -14.64 6.51
C GLY A 11 -11.87 -14.69 6.43
N THR A 12 -11.23 -13.78 5.69
CA THR A 12 -9.77 -13.63 5.72
C THR A 12 -9.32 -13.17 7.13
N PRO A 13 -8.49 -13.95 7.86
CA PRO A 13 -8.09 -13.60 9.22
C PRO A 13 -7.40 -12.22 9.30
N SER A 14 -7.73 -11.43 10.32
CA SER A 14 -7.17 -10.08 10.56
C SER A 14 -7.45 -9.04 9.46
N ALA A 15 -8.16 -9.39 8.38
CA ALA A 15 -8.50 -8.47 7.31
C ALA A 15 -9.62 -7.51 7.72
N VAL A 16 -9.47 -6.23 7.35
CA VAL A 16 -10.53 -5.22 7.49
C VAL A 16 -11.14 -4.99 6.11
N VAL A 17 -11.94 -5.95 5.65
CA VAL A 17 -12.56 -5.91 4.32
C VAL A 17 -13.63 -4.83 4.28
N ARG A 18 -13.45 -3.85 3.39
CA ARG A 18 -14.41 -2.76 3.12
C ARG A 18 -14.91 -2.73 1.70
N THR A 19 -14.20 -3.37 0.78
CA THR A 19 -14.61 -3.55 -0.61
C THR A 19 -14.36 -4.99 -1.03
N GLU A 20 -15.36 -5.66 -1.56
CA GLU A 20 -15.18 -7.04 -2.01
C GLU A 20 -14.37 -7.10 -3.32
N TRP A 21 -13.43 -8.04 -3.36
CA TRP A 21 -12.75 -8.52 -4.56
C TRP A 21 -12.51 -10.02 -4.43
N LYS A 22 -12.79 -10.79 -5.50
CA LYS A 22 -12.74 -12.27 -5.56
C LYS A 22 -11.92 -12.82 -6.74
N GLY A 23 -11.19 -11.96 -7.45
CA GLY A 23 -10.43 -12.36 -8.65
C GLY A 23 -9.04 -12.90 -8.29
N SER A 24 -8.32 -13.48 -9.26
CA SER A 24 -6.92 -13.86 -9.08
C SER A 24 -5.96 -12.67 -9.04
N ASP A 25 -6.36 -11.55 -9.64
CA ASP A 25 -5.53 -10.35 -9.73
C ASP A 25 -6.36 -9.11 -9.42
N ILE A 26 -5.74 -8.13 -8.76
CA ILE A 26 -6.30 -6.79 -8.63
C ILE A 26 -5.25 -5.72 -8.82
N TRP A 27 -5.63 -4.70 -9.58
CA TRP A 27 -4.91 -3.44 -9.66
C TRP A 27 -5.72 -2.37 -8.94
N LEU A 28 -5.13 -1.77 -7.92
CA LEU A 28 -5.68 -0.61 -7.22
C LEU A 28 -4.84 0.62 -7.52
N ARG A 29 -5.49 1.78 -7.56
CA ARG A 29 -4.80 3.07 -7.65
C ARG A 29 -5.54 4.16 -6.88
N ARG A 30 -4.79 5.08 -6.29
CA ARG A 30 -5.32 6.36 -5.79
C ARG A 30 -4.39 7.51 -6.14
N THR A 31 -4.97 8.67 -6.37
CA THR A 31 -4.24 9.93 -6.46
C THR A 31 -4.22 10.60 -5.08
N PHE A 32 -3.12 11.27 -4.74
CA PHE A 32 -2.99 12.09 -3.55
C PHE A 32 -2.12 13.33 -3.83
N GLU A 33 -2.35 14.40 -3.07
CA GLU A 33 -1.58 15.63 -3.17
C GLU A 33 -0.51 15.69 -2.07
N LEU A 34 0.74 15.96 -2.46
CA LEU A 34 1.85 16.15 -1.54
C LEU A 34 2.26 17.63 -1.51
N LYS A 35 2.03 18.30 -0.38
CA LYS A 35 2.26 19.76 -0.25
C LYS A 35 3.72 20.18 -0.36
N ASN A 36 4.63 19.37 0.20
CA ASN A 36 6.08 19.58 0.12
C ASN A 36 6.79 18.22 0.29
N LYS A 37 8.10 18.20 0.04
CA LYS A 37 8.93 16.99 0.16
C LYS A 37 9.72 16.91 1.48
N ALA A 38 9.35 17.67 2.50
CA ALA A 38 9.97 17.60 3.82
C ALA A 38 9.43 16.39 4.61
N LEU A 39 9.58 15.19 4.04
CA LEU A 39 9.22 13.92 4.65
C LEU A 39 10.39 13.47 5.55
N SER A 40 10.08 13.01 6.75
CA SER A 40 11.09 12.55 7.70
C SER A 40 11.48 11.10 7.41
N GLN A 41 10.51 10.20 7.44
CA GLN A 41 10.70 8.77 7.18
C GLN A 41 9.46 8.25 6.44
N PRO A 42 9.36 8.50 5.12
CA PRO A 42 8.22 8.01 4.35
C PRO A 42 8.27 6.48 4.21
N GLN A 43 7.13 5.84 4.48
CA GLN A 43 6.97 4.39 4.46
C GLN A 43 5.65 4.00 3.82
N LEU A 44 5.57 2.79 3.28
CA LEU A 44 4.29 2.15 3.01
C LEU A 44 3.73 1.63 4.33
N LEU A 45 2.43 1.83 4.54
CA LEU A 45 1.65 1.06 5.52
C LEU A 45 0.78 0.10 4.71
N ILE A 46 1.08 -1.20 4.77
CA ILE A 46 0.50 -2.20 3.88
C ILE A 46 0.09 -3.46 4.64
N HIS A 47 -1.04 -4.03 4.27
CA HIS A 47 -1.47 -5.37 4.68
C HIS A 47 -1.91 -6.10 3.41
N HIS A 48 -1.27 -7.22 3.13
CA HIS A 48 -1.49 -8.01 1.92
C HIS A 48 -1.59 -9.49 2.28
N ASP A 49 -2.46 -10.19 1.57
CA ASP A 49 -2.55 -11.64 1.58
C ASP A 49 -2.22 -12.14 0.17
N GLU A 50 -1.01 -12.68 0.05
CA GLU A 50 -0.22 -12.95 -1.16
C GLU A 50 0.55 -11.77 -1.80
N ASP A 51 1.29 -12.10 -2.87
CA ASP A 51 2.32 -11.26 -3.47
C ASP A 51 1.76 -9.92 -3.94
N ALA A 52 2.47 -8.85 -3.58
CA ALA A 52 2.09 -7.48 -3.93
C ALA A 52 3.24 -6.67 -4.53
N GLU A 53 2.94 -5.91 -5.58
CA GLU A 53 3.85 -4.95 -6.20
C GLU A 53 3.31 -3.54 -6.06
N VAL A 54 4.06 -2.64 -5.42
CA VAL A 54 3.63 -1.26 -5.15
C VAL A 54 4.39 -0.28 -6.02
N TYR A 55 3.65 0.69 -6.56
CA TYR A 55 4.13 1.67 -7.53
C TYR A 55 3.81 3.09 -7.08
N ILE A 56 4.75 4.03 -7.28
CA ILE A 56 4.52 5.47 -7.17
C ILE A 56 4.85 6.12 -8.49
N ASN A 57 3.89 6.86 -9.06
CA ASN A 57 4.03 7.57 -10.34
C ASN A 57 4.55 6.66 -11.47
N GLY A 58 4.09 5.40 -11.50
CA GLY A 58 4.50 4.38 -12.48
C GLY A 58 5.84 3.70 -12.20
N ARG A 59 6.57 4.11 -11.15
CA ARG A 59 7.81 3.45 -10.74
C ARG A 59 7.53 2.38 -9.70
N LEU A 60 8.00 1.17 -9.91
CA LEU A 60 7.99 0.11 -8.90
C LEU A 60 8.87 0.53 -7.71
N ILE A 61 8.30 0.48 -6.50
CA ILE A 61 8.95 0.88 -5.25
C ILE A 61 9.04 -0.23 -4.21
N ALA A 62 8.23 -1.28 -4.31
CA ALA A 62 8.30 -2.45 -3.44
C ALA A 62 7.77 -3.69 -4.16
N LYS A 63 8.39 -4.84 -3.88
CA LYS A 63 7.86 -6.18 -4.14
C LYS A 63 7.79 -6.90 -2.81
N LEU A 64 6.63 -7.45 -2.49
CA LEU A 64 6.36 -8.16 -1.25
C LEU A 64 5.84 -9.54 -1.63
N GLU A 65 6.41 -10.57 -1.01
CA GLU A 65 6.05 -11.97 -1.27
C GLU A 65 5.30 -12.54 -0.07
N GLY A 66 4.41 -13.51 -0.32
CA GLY A 66 3.61 -14.14 0.73
C GLY A 66 2.60 -13.18 1.35
N TYR A 67 2.32 -13.32 2.65
CA TYR A 67 1.26 -12.58 3.32
C TYR A 67 1.72 -11.93 4.63
N THR A 68 0.99 -10.92 5.09
CA THR A 68 1.13 -10.35 6.43
C THR A 68 -0.12 -10.63 7.25
N SER A 69 0.03 -10.77 8.58
CA SER A 69 -1.10 -10.97 9.49
C SER A 69 -1.67 -9.67 10.07
N SER A 70 -1.06 -8.54 9.73
CA SER A 70 -1.44 -7.18 10.13
C SER A 70 -0.83 -6.16 9.18
N TYR A 71 -1.09 -4.87 9.43
CA TYR A 71 -0.41 -3.79 8.72
C TYR A 71 1.07 -3.72 9.12
N VAL A 72 1.95 -3.79 8.14
CA VAL A 72 3.39 -3.63 8.29
C VAL A 72 3.84 -2.31 7.70
N GLN A 73 4.96 -1.81 8.21
CA GLN A 73 5.62 -0.62 7.66
C GLN A 73 6.80 -1.04 6.79
N VAL A 74 6.84 -0.55 5.55
CA VAL A 74 7.95 -0.79 4.61
C VAL A 74 8.61 0.54 4.27
N ARG A 75 9.84 0.73 4.74
CA ARG A 75 10.60 1.96 4.50
C ARG A 75 10.85 2.15 3.00
N LEU A 76 10.60 3.36 2.50
CA LEU A 76 10.96 3.72 1.13
C LEU A 76 12.46 3.99 1.05
N ASP A 77 13.16 3.28 0.16
CA ASP A 77 14.54 3.60 -0.18
C ASP A 77 14.63 4.96 -0.91
N GLU A 78 15.84 5.46 -1.10
CA GLU A 78 16.01 6.77 -1.76
C GLU A 78 15.43 6.79 -3.19
N LYS A 79 15.47 5.65 -3.89
CA LYS A 79 14.98 5.53 -5.26
C LYS A 79 13.45 5.67 -5.29
N ALA A 80 12.76 5.05 -4.34
CA ALA A 80 11.32 5.16 -4.14
C ALA A 80 10.93 6.58 -3.71
N GLN A 81 11.68 7.18 -2.77
CA GLN A 81 11.44 8.56 -2.35
C GLN A 81 11.58 9.57 -3.49
N ARG A 82 12.55 9.37 -4.40
CA ARG A 82 12.70 10.19 -5.61
C ARG A 82 11.49 10.10 -6.56
N ALA A 83 10.68 9.05 -6.49
CA ALA A 83 9.48 8.92 -7.31
C ALA A 83 8.34 9.83 -6.86
N LEU A 84 8.31 10.24 -5.58
CA LEU A 84 7.36 11.24 -5.09
C LEU A 84 7.64 12.60 -5.73
N LYS A 85 6.61 13.40 -5.96
CA LYS A 85 6.72 14.79 -6.43
C LYS A 85 5.86 15.73 -5.58
N VAL A 86 6.21 17.01 -5.51
CA VAL A 86 5.27 18.00 -4.95
C VAL A 86 4.06 18.10 -5.89
N GLY A 87 2.88 18.22 -5.32
CA GLY A 87 1.60 18.16 -6.03
C GLY A 87 1.09 16.73 -6.20
N SER A 88 0.47 16.46 -7.35
CA SER A 88 -0.30 15.25 -7.58
C SER A 88 0.57 14.01 -7.76
N ASN A 89 0.33 12.96 -6.98
CA ASN A 89 1.00 11.67 -7.06
C ASN A 89 -0.01 10.55 -7.26
N CYS A 90 0.39 9.48 -7.94
CA CYS A 90 -0.37 8.25 -8.06
C CYS A 90 0.32 7.13 -7.27
N LEU A 91 -0.39 6.56 -6.30
CA LEU A 91 -0.01 5.29 -5.66
C LEU A 91 -0.84 4.18 -6.31
N ALA A 92 -0.18 3.12 -6.78
CA ALA A 92 -0.82 1.93 -7.31
C ALA A 92 -0.26 0.67 -6.66
N VAL A 93 -1.07 -0.38 -6.61
CA VAL A 93 -0.66 -1.71 -6.16
C VAL A 93 -1.30 -2.76 -7.05
N HIS A 94 -0.50 -3.76 -7.42
CA HIS A 94 -0.98 -5.04 -7.94
C HIS A 94 -0.87 -6.07 -6.83
N CYS A 95 -1.92 -6.86 -6.61
CA CYS A 95 -1.88 -8.02 -5.74
C CYS A 95 -2.35 -9.23 -6.54
N ARG A 96 -1.59 -10.32 -6.45
CA ARG A 96 -1.88 -11.60 -7.12
C ARG A 96 -2.23 -12.62 -6.05
N GLN A 97 -3.40 -13.21 -6.20
CA GLN A 97 -3.99 -14.19 -5.31
C GLN A 97 -4.02 -15.57 -6.01
N THR A 98 -3.58 -16.61 -5.31
CA THR A 98 -3.55 -17.99 -5.77
C THR A 98 -4.50 -18.88 -4.98
N ALA A 99 -4.43 -18.89 -3.65
CA ALA A 99 -5.32 -19.67 -2.81
C ALA A 99 -5.42 -19.14 -1.36
N GLY A 100 -6.55 -19.42 -0.72
CA GLY A 100 -6.73 -19.16 0.71
C GLY A 100 -7.41 -17.81 0.99
N GLY A 101 -6.88 -17.09 1.98
CA GLY A 101 -7.35 -15.76 2.32
C GLY A 101 -7.01 -14.75 1.22
N GLN A 102 -7.71 -13.62 1.19
CA GLN A 102 -7.55 -12.62 0.14
C GLN A 102 -7.70 -11.22 0.72
N TYR A 103 -6.62 -10.44 0.68
CA TYR A 103 -6.64 -9.07 1.17
C TYR A 103 -5.55 -8.20 0.54
N ILE A 104 -5.88 -6.94 0.29
CA ILE A 104 -4.89 -5.90 0.00
C ILE A 104 -5.40 -4.53 0.47
N ASP A 105 -4.56 -3.84 1.24
CA ASP A 105 -4.71 -2.43 1.54
C ASP A 105 -3.34 -1.77 1.67
N VAL A 106 -3.19 -0.57 1.10
CA VAL A 106 -1.92 0.15 1.09
C VAL A 106 -2.12 1.64 1.21
N GLY A 107 -1.27 2.26 2.02
CA GLY A 107 -1.16 3.70 2.18
C GLY A 107 0.29 4.16 2.23
N LEU A 108 0.48 5.47 2.12
CA LEU A 108 1.75 6.14 2.37
C LEU A 108 1.65 6.88 3.70
N VAL A 109 2.62 6.66 4.58
CA VAL A 109 2.75 7.35 5.88
C VAL A 109 4.11 8.03 5.96
N ASP A 110 4.20 9.11 6.73
CA ASP A 110 5.47 9.74 7.10
C ASP A 110 5.65 9.59 8.60
N VAL A 111 6.59 8.73 9.01
CA VAL A 111 6.87 8.49 10.42
C VAL A 111 7.75 9.61 10.93
N LYS A 112 7.33 10.24 12.02
CA LYS A 112 8.05 11.32 12.68
C LYS A 112 8.44 10.87 14.06
N GLU A 113 9.68 11.13 14.45
CA GLU A 113 10.06 11.01 15.85
C GLU A 113 9.22 11.99 16.66
N GLN A 114 8.57 11.48 17.70
CA GLN A 114 7.88 12.32 18.64
C GLN A 114 8.93 12.97 19.52
N SER A 115 9.10 14.28 19.36
CA SER A 115 9.95 15.05 20.28
C SER A 115 9.25 15.08 21.63
N ASP A 116 9.88 14.53 22.66
CA ASP A 116 9.43 14.68 24.04
C ASP A 116 9.33 16.18 24.36
N LYS A 117 8.13 16.62 24.75
CA LYS A 117 7.91 17.96 25.30
C LYS A 117 8.07 17.91 26.81
#